data_AF-A0A6M0RC84-F1
#
_entry.id   AF-A0A6M0RC84-F1
#
_cell.length_a   1.000
_cell.length_b   1.000
_cell.length_c   1.000
_cell.angle_alpha   90.00
_cell.angle_beta   90.00
_cell.angle_gamma   90.00
#
_symmetry.space_group_name_H-M   'P 1'
#
loop_
_entity.id
_entity.type
_entity.pdbx_description
1 polymer ?
#
loop_
_entity_poly.entity_id
_entity_poly.type
_entity_poly.pdbx_seq_one_letter_code
_entity_poly.pdbx_strand_id
1 'polypeptide(L)'
;MKKSVSFNLEEDIIKKIEEYQKENNLSSRSAALERIVLKLDNKDILRVVEELLNKKKTESNEHTEEKIEEEKTIIDNSITDMFNNMPD
;
A
#
# COMPACT_ATOMS: atom_id res chain seq x y z
N MET A 1 -21.39 -10.06 -18.98
CA MET A 1 -21.95 -11.26 -19.66
C MET A 1 -20.87 -12.34 -19.68
N LYS A 2 -21.15 -13.57 -19.24
CA LYS A 2 -20.15 -14.66 -19.21
C LYS A 2 -20.03 -15.31 -20.59
N LYS A 3 -18.81 -15.68 -20.99
CA LYS A 3 -18.53 -16.40 -22.25
C LYS A 3 -17.83 -17.72 -21.92
N SER A 4 -18.22 -18.78 -22.63
CA SER A 4 -17.53 -20.07 -22.54
C SER A 4 -16.55 -20.20 -23.69
N VAL A 5 -15.34 -20.64 -23.40
CA VAL A 5 -14.26 -20.84 -24.37
C VAL A 5 -13.54 -22.14 -24.04
N SER A 6 -13.23 -22.93 -25.06
CA SER A 6 -12.41 -24.14 -24.94
C SER A 6 -10.99 -23.85 -25.40
N PHE A 7 -10.01 -24.32 -24.67
CA PHE A 7 -8.59 -24.17 -24.98
C PHE A 7 -7.83 -25.39 -24.44
N ASN A 8 -6.66 -25.65 -25.02
CA ASN A 8 -5.77 -26.70 -24.58
C ASN A 8 -4.67 -26.07 -23.72
N LEU A 9 -4.35 -26.70 -22.58
CA LEU A 9 -3.23 -26.32 -21.72
C LEU A 9 -2.35 -27.54 -21.47
N GLU A 10 -1.10 -27.27 -21.11
CA GLU A 10 -0.19 -28.28 -20.59
C GLU A 10 -0.70 -28.86 -19.26
N GLU A 11 -0.36 -30.12 -18.99
CA GLU A 11 -0.87 -30.86 -17.84
C GLU A 11 -0.41 -30.26 -16.51
N ASP A 12 0.81 -29.72 -16.45
CA ASP A 12 1.37 -29.06 -15.27
C ASP A 12 0.60 -27.77 -14.93
N ILE A 13 0.15 -27.02 -15.94
CA ILE A 13 -0.69 -25.83 -15.75
C ILE A 13 -2.07 -26.24 -15.21
N ILE A 14 -2.66 -27.31 -15.74
CA ILE A 14 -3.92 -27.84 -15.22
C ILE A 14 -3.77 -28.25 -13.75
N LYS A 15 -2.67 -28.94 -13.39
CA LYS A 15 -2.38 -29.31 -11.99
C LYS A 15 -2.29 -28.08 -11.10
N LYS A 16 -1.58 -27.03 -11.51
CA LYS A 16 -1.49 -25.76 -10.74
C LYS A 16 -2.86 -25.12 -10.53
N ILE A 17 -3.74 -25.14 -11.53
CA ILE A 17 -5.10 -24.61 -11.40
C ILE A 17 -5.92 -25.43 -10.39
N GLU A 18 -5.79 -26.76 -10.42
CA GLU A 18 -6.49 -27.65 -9.48
C GLU A 18 -5.97 -27.55 -8.04
N GLU A 19 -4.66 -27.44 -7.86
CA GLU A 19 -4.02 -27.19 -6.56
C GLU A 19 -4.55 -25.87 -5.98
N TYR A 20 -4.49 -24.79 -6.76
CA TYR A 20 -5.03 -23.50 -6.36
C TYR A 20 -6.52 -23.56 -6.02
N GLN A 21 -7.31 -24.31 -6.81
CA GLN A 21 -8.72 -24.52 -6.55
C GLN A 21 -8.94 -25.17 -5.17
N LYS A 22 -8.19 -26.23 -4.85
CA LYS A 22 -8.30 -26.96 -3.57
C LYS A 22 -7.86 -26.10 -2.40
N GLU A 23 -6.70 -25.45 -2.50
CA GLU A 23 -6.15 -24.58 -1.45
C GLU A 23 -7.11 -23.44 -1.08
N ASN A 24 -7.82 -22.90 -2.08
CA ASN A 24 -8.73 -21.77 -1.90
C ASN A 24 -10.21 -22.20 -1.81
N ASN A 25 -10.50 -23.50 -1.71
CA ASN A 25 -11.86 -24.07 -1.65
C ASN A 25 -12.81 -23.51 -2.72
N LEU A 26 -12.34 -23.40 -3.96
CA LEU A 26 -13.10 -22.80 -5.06
C LEU A 26 -14.02 -23.83 -5.73
N SER A 27 -15.19 -23.36 -6.16
CA SER A 27 -16.25 -24.20 -6.73
C SER A 27 -15.92 -24.82 -8.08
N SER A 28 -14.96 -24.26 -8.83
CA SER A 28 -14.58 -24.77 -10.16
C SER A 28 -13.18 -24.33 -10.57
N ARG A 29 -12.59 -25.07 -11.53
CA ARG A 29 -11.34 -24.69 -12.20
C ARG A 29 -11.45 -23.34 -12.90
N SER A 30 -12.62 -23.00 -13.46
CA SER A 30 -12.85 -21.69 -14.08
C SER A 30 -12.79 -20.56 -13.06
N ALA A 31 -13.36 -20.73 -11.86
CA ALA A 31 -13.26 -19.75 -10.78
C ALA A 31 -11.82 -19.61 -10.26
N ALA A 32 -11.06 -20.71 -10.21
CA ALA A 32 -9.65 -20.70 -9.88
C ALA A 32 -8.84 -19.91 -10.91
N LEU A 33 -9.03 -20.18 -12.20
CA LEU A 33 -8.35 -19.47 -13.28
C LEU A 33 -8.70 -17.97 -13.28
N GLU A 34 -9.96 -17.59 -13.09
CA GLU A 34 -10.39 -16.20 -12.99
C GLU A 34 -9.68 -15.47 -11.84
N ARG A 35 -9.58 -16.11 -10.66
CA ARG A 35 -8.83 -15.57 -9.51
C ARG A 35 -7.33 -15.45 -9.78
N ILE A 36 -6.74 -16.40 -10.49
CA ILE A 36 -5.32 -16.36 -10.86
C ILE A 36 -5.05 -15.19 -11.81
N VAL A 37 -5.88 -15.01 -12.84
CA VAL A 37 -5.76 -13.89 -13.79
C VAL A 37 -5.94 -12.55 -13.06
N LEU A 38 -6.96 -12.42 -12.22
CA LEU A 38 -7.15 -11.20 -11.41
C LEU A 38 -5.95 -10.90 -10.51
N LYS A 39 -5.29 -11.92 -9.94
CA LYS A 39 -4.07 -11.73 -9.15
C LYS A 39 -2.90 -11.23 -10.00
N LEU A 40 -2.80 -11.66 -11.25
CA LEU A 40 -1.78 -11.16 -12.18
C LEU A 40 -2.03 -9.70 -12.54
N ASP A 41 -3.27 -9.33 -12.86
CA ASP A 41 -3.63 -7.94 -13.18
C ASP A 41 -3.44 -7.01 -11.96
N ASN A 42 -3.72 -7.50 -10.75
CA ASN A 42 -3.55 -6.74 -9.52
C ASN A 42 -2.08 -6.60 -9.06
N LYS A 43 -1.10 -7.30 -9.67
CA LYS A 43 0.32 -7.09 -9.32
C LYS A 43 0.76 -5.66 -9.61
N ASP A 44 0.23 -5.06 -10.67
CA ASP A 44 0.52 -3.67 -11.01
C ASP A 44 -0.11 -2.71 -9.97
N ILE A 45 -1.30 -3.05 -9.45
CA ILE A 45 -1.94 -2.29 -8.38
C ILE A 45 -1.13 -2.38 -7.09
N LEU A 46 -0.66 -3.58 -6.71
CA LEU A 46 0.17 -3.74 -5.51
C LEU A 46 1.45 -2.92 -5.61
N ARG A 47 2.09 -2.88 -6.78
CA ARG A 47 3.26 -2.04 -7.03
C ARG A 47 2.94 -0.55 -6.88
N VAL A 48 1.84 -0.07 -7.45
CA VAL A 48 1.40 1.33 -7.33
C VAL A 48 1.05 1.67 -5.88
N VAL A 49 0.39 0.77 -5.15
CA VAL A 49 0.05 0.95 -3.73
C VAL A 49 1.32 1.02 -2.89
N GLU A 50 2.32 0.19 -3.17
CA GLU A 50 3.61 0.23 -2.48
C GLU A 50 4.37 1.53 -2.76
N GLU A 51 4.37 2.02 -4.01
CA GLU A 51 4.92 3.32 -4.39
C GLU A 51 4.20 4.49 -3.68
N LEU A 52 2.86 4.46 -3.59
CA LEU A 52 2.07 5.46 -2.87
C LEU A 52 2.30 5.43 -1.35
N LEU A 53 2.37 4.24 -0.75
CA LEU A 53 2.67 4.07 0.68
C LEU A 53 4.08 4.57 1.01
N ASN A 54 5.06 4.31 0.14
CA ASN A 54 6.42 4.80 0.32
C ASN A 54 6.52 6.31 0.13
N LYS A 55 5.83 6.88 -0.86
CA LYS A 55 5.75 8.34 -1.07
C LYS A 55 5.13 9.07 0.13
N LYS A 56 4.08 8.49 0.72
CA LYS A 56 3.43 9.06 1.91
C LYS A 56 4.33 9.01 3.15
N LYS A 57 5.20 8.00 3.28
CA LYS A 57 6.20 7.93 4.36
C LYS A 57 7.25 9.04 4.24
N THR A 58 7.70 9.37 3.03
CA THR A 58 8.63 10.48 2.81
C THR A 58 7.99 11.83 3.14
N GLU A 59 6.76 12.08 2.68
CA GLU A 59 6.03 13.34 2.95
C GLU A 59 5.68 13.52 4.44
N SER A 60 5.48 12.42 5.19
CA SER A 60 5.16 12.49 6.62
C SER A 60 6.38 12.84 7.49
N ASN A 61 7.60 12.54 7.03
CA ASN A 61 8.83 12.89 7.77
C ASN A 61 9.19 14.38 7.58
N GLU A 62 9.02 14.94 6.39
CA GLU A 62 9.36 16.36 6.14
C GLU A 62 8.43 17.33 6.89
N HIS A 63 7.12 17.02 6.99
CA HIS A 63 6.17 17.86 7.71
C HIS A 63 6.26 17.79 9.24
N THR A 64 6.96 16.79 9.80
CA THR A 64 7.11 16.68 11.25
C THR A 64 8.34 17.47 11.73
N GLU A 65 9.38 17.60 10.91
CA GLU A 65 10.59 18.34 11.26
C GLU A 65 10.38 19.86 11.23
N GLU A 66 9.74 20.42 10.19
CA GLU A 66 9.46 21.87 10.11
C GLU A 66 8.57 22.35 11.27
N LYS A 67 7.56 21.55 11.66
CA LYS A 67 6.61 21.95 12.70
C LYS A 67 7.22 21.96 14.11
N ILE A 68 8.20 21.09 14.38
CA ILE A 68 8.93 21.05 15.66
C ILE A 68 9.92 22.21 15.75
N GLU A 69 10.52 22.63 14.63
CA GLU A 69 11.48 23.74 14.59
C GLU A 69 10.80 25.12 14.74
N GLU A 70 9.63 25.29 14.14
CA GLU A 70 8.78 26.48 14.35
C GLU A 70 8.28 26.61 15.80
N GLU A 71 7.84 25.53 16.45
CA GLU A 71 7.40 25.59 17.85
C GLU A 71 8.55 25.94 18.80
N LYS A 72 9.76 25.41 18.58
CA LYS A 72 10.93 25.73 19.41
C LYS A 72 11.31 27.21 19.33
N THR A 73 11.34 27.78 18.12
CA THR A 73 11.68 29.19 17.94
C THR A 73 10.66 30.13 18.58
N ILE A 74 9.36 29.79 18.54
CA ILE A 74 8.31 30.57 19.20
C ILE A 74 8.45 30.51 20.73
N ILE A 75 8.73 29.32 21.29
CA ILE A 75 8.90 29.15 22.74
C ILE A 75 10.15 29.89 23.25
N ASP A 76 11.26 29.80 22.53
CA ASP A 76 12.52 30.46 22.90
C ASP A 76 12.38 32.00 22.90
N ASN A 77 11.67 32.55 21.90
CA ASN A 77 11.37 33.98 21.85
C ASN A 77 10.44 34.39 23.00
N SER A 78 9.42 33.58 23.32
CA SER A 78 8.50 33.87 24.41
C SER A 78 9.16 33.83 25.79
N ILE A 79 10.11 32.91 26.02
CA ILE A 79 10.86 32.85 27.28
C ILE A 79 11.78 34.07 27.41
N THR A 80 12.45 34.45 26.32
CA THR A 80 13.36 35.60 26.28
C THR A 80 12.64 36.91 26.60
N ASP A 81 11.44 37.10 26.04
CA ASP A 81 10.60 38.28 26.32
C ASP A 81 10.10 38.34 27.78
N MET A 82 9.88 37.18 28.43
CA MET A 82 9.52 37.13 29.84
C MET A 82 10.68 37.51 30.76
N PHE A 83 11.92 37.11 30.42
CA PHE A 83 13.11 37.51 31.17
C PHE A 83 13.44 39.00 30.97
N ASN A 84 13.29 39.53 29.77
CA ASN A 84 13.62 40.93 29.46
C ASN A 84 12.62 41.95 30.04
N ASN A 85 11.40 41.52 30.36
CA ASN A 85 10.35 42.38 30.93
C ASN A 85 10.23 42.26 32.46
N MET A 86 11.19 41.63 33.14
CA MET A 86 11.22 41.66 34.60
C MET A 86 11.82 42.99 35.08
N PRO A 87 11.10 43.79 35.88
CA PRO A 87 11.66 44.99 36.50
C PRO A 87 12.74 44.58 37.52
N ASP A 88 13.80 45.38 37.61
CA ASP A 88 14.96 45.16 38.52
C ASP A 88 14.56 44.92 39.98
#